data_AF-A0A354ICP8-F1
#
_entry.id   AF-A0A354ICP8-F1
#
_cell.length_a   1.000
_cell.length_b   1.000
_cell.length_c   1.000
_cell.angle_alpha   90.00
_cell.angle_beta   90.00
_cell.angle_gamma   90.00
#
_symmetry.space_group_name_H-M   'P 1'
#
loop_
_entity.id
_entity.type
_entity.pdbx_description
1 polymer ?
#
loop_
_entity_poly.entity_id
_entity_poly.type
_entity_poly.pdbx_seq_one_letter_code
_entity_poly.pdbx_strand_id
1 'polypeptide(L)'
;MDKKELLKRLKKFYGNHNLKFPQHIDINATENRKEIVCEISLDTSCVKEKNMQKNCNAFEGWSIIIYTALKSQYEEVTVKLCLKENTDSGKTTEHWARFLYRAQRFSEQYVWFKLSDELNTGMEEFKFNEKGQYLNNIPQNDAGIKDKHNYENITEALFAEGTLLKDIIHNENIFNGEKVYRQLPVGLFKGSVKKENRVFPSSKSAIDLWSWKKDTFYVVELKTLNPMVGIITEIFFYVNYMRDLLIEKTFTLNHENSKEEDRGYSNILENTFTKINGIMLADKFHPVLVEKANNILSVMNHNGRDDIHYDIASYKLDIHLLQGKTDIS
;
A
#
# COMPACT_ATOMS: atom_id res chain seq x y z
N MET A 1 -2.30 -28.92 -6.94
CA MET A 1 -1.03 -28.67 -6.25
C MET A 1 -1.31 -28.18 -4.84
N ASP A 2 -0.73 -28.85 -3.84
CA ASP A 2 -0.90 -28.39 -2.46
C ASP A 2 0.00 -27.18 -2.13
N LYS A 3 -0.27 -26.52 -1.00
CA LYS A 3 0.48 -25.37 -0.48
C LYS A 3 1.99 -25.63 -0.36
N LYS A 4 2.40 -26.84 0.00
CA LYS A 4 3.81 -27.18 0.26
C LYS A 4 4.59 -27.21 -1.05
N GLU A 5 4.02 -27.81 -2.08
CA GLU A 5 4.65 -27.86 -3.40
C GLU A 5 4.74 -26.46 -4.03
N LEU A 6 3.68 -25.64 -3.93
CA LEU A 6 3.74 -24.25 -4.38
C LEU A 6 4.84 -23.47 -3.64
N LEU A 7 4.89 -23.58 -2.31
CA LEU A 7 5.91 -22.92 -1.51
C LEU A 7 7.33 -23.37 -1.90
N LYS A 8 7.53 -24.66 -2.21
CA LYS A 8 8.82 -25.17 -2.69
C LYS A 8 9.24 -24.52 -4.01
N ARG A 9 8.31 -24.32 -4.94
CA ARG A 9 8.57 -23.61 -6.20
C ARG A 9 8.93 -22.15 -5.96
N LEU A 10 8.20 -21.45 -5.09
CA LEU A 10 8.53 -20.06 -4.72
C LEU A 10 9.90 -19.97 -4.06
N LYS A 11 10.22 -20.86 -3.10
CA LYS A 11 11.55 -20.91 -2.46
C LYS A 11 12.67 -21.03 -3.48
N LYS A 12 12.49 -21.90 -4.49
CA LYS A 12 13.45 -22.08 -5.58
C LYS A 12 13.58 -20.83 -6.44
N PHE A 13 12.46 -20.23 -6.85
CA PHE A 13 12.45 -19.04 -7.71
C PHE A 13 13.11 -17.83 -7.04
N TYR A 14 12.83 -17.61 -5.75
CA TYR A 14 13.35 -16.49 -4.97
C TYR A 14 14.70 -16.78 -4.29
N GLY A 15 15.27 -17.98 -4.45
CA GLY A 15 16.52 -18.36 -3.78
C GLY A 15 16.44 -18.35 -2.24
N ASN A 16 15.24 -18.37 -1.65
CA ASN A 16 15.03 -18.21 -0.21
C ASN A 16 14.40 -19.46 0.38
N HIS A 17 15.21 -20.38 0.91
CA HIS A 17 14.74 -21.61 1.55
C HIS A 17 13.91 -21.39 2.83
N ASN A 18 14.00 -20.20 3.44
CA ASN A 18 13.26 -19.82 4.64
C ASN A 18 11.93 -19.12 4.35
N LEU A 19 11.57 -18.92 3.08
CA LEU A 19 10.29 -18.34 2.71
C LEU A 19 9.12 -19.11 3.34
N LYS A 20 8.21 -18.39 3.97
CA LYS A 20 6.98 -18.92 4.55
C LYS A 20 5.84 -17.96 4.24
N PHE A 21 4.67 -18.51 3.96
CA PHE A 21 3.46 -17.71 3.94
C PHE A 21 3.04 -17.31 5.36
N PRO A 22 2.36 -16.17 5.54
CA PRO A 22 1.78 -15.79 6.82
C PRO A 22 0.77 -16.83 7.29
N GLN A 23 0.69 -17.04 8.61
CA GLN A 23 -0.17 -18.07 9.22
C GLN A 23 -1.65 -17.99 8.78
N HIS A 24 -2.18 -16.79 8.63
CA HIS A 24 -3.58 -16.57 8.30
C HIS A 24 -3.88 -16.56 6.79
N ILE A 25 -2.85 -16.64 5.94
CA ILE A 25 -3.03 -16.75 4.49
C ILE A 25 -2.91 -18.23 4.12
N ASP A 26 -3.99 -18.77 3.55
CA ASP A 26 -3.92 -20.08 2.92
C ASP A 26 -3.87 -19.98 1.40
N ILE A 27 -3.11 -20.88 0.78
CA ILE A 27 -2.89 -20.84 -0.66
C ILE A 27 -2.97 -22.24 -1.21
N ASN A 28 -3.87 -22.43 -2.16
CA ASN A 28 -4.04 -23.66 -2.91
C ASN A 28 -3.87 -23.36 -4.39
N ALA A 29 -3.42 -24.35 -5.16
CA ALA A 29 -3.27 -24.15 -6.60
C ALA A 29 -3.79 -25.34 -7.39
N THR A 30 -4.53 -25.08 -8.46
CA THR A 30 -4.89 -26.07 -9.48
C THR A 30 -4.08 -25.78 -10.72
N GLU A 31 -3.51 -26.82 -11.35
CA GLU A 31 -2.67 -26.66 -12.53
C GLU A 31 -3.00 -27.71 -13.59
N ASN A 32 -2.85 -27.32 -14.84
CA ASN A 32 -2.76 -28.22 -15.98
C ASN A 32 -1.45 -27.90 -16.74
N ARG A 33 -1.28 -28.42 -17.97
CA ARG A 33 -0.03 -28.22 -18.73
C ARG A 33 0.23 -26.77 -19.15
N LYS A 34 -0.81 -25.95 -19.26
CA LYS A 34 -0.74 -24.58 -19.82
C LYS A 34 -1.07 -23.51 -18.78
N GLU A 35 -1.89 -23.86 -17.81
CA GLU A 35 -2.54 -22.90 -16.92
C GLU A 35 -2.34 -23.28 -15.46
N ILE A 36 -2.25 -22.27 -14.61
CA ILE A 36 -2.29 -22.41 -13.15
C ILE A 36 -3.22 -21.37 -12.53
N VAL A 37 -4.07 -21.82 -11.62
CA VAL A 37 -4.92 -20.96 -10.79
C VAL A 37 -4.47 -21.09 -9.35
N CYS A 38 -4.03 -20.00 -8.75
CA CYS A 38 -3.64 -19.93 -7.33
C CYS A 38 -4.70 -19.18 -6.54
N GLU A 39 -5.35 -19.87 -5.60
CA GLU A 39 -6.35 -19.28 -4.72
C GLU A 39 -5.68 -18.84 -3.41
N ILE A 40 -5.76 -17.55 -3.09
CA ILE A 40 -5.31 -16.96 -1.83
C ILE A 40 -6.53 -16.76 -0.95
N SER A 41 -6.66 -17.56 0.11
CA SER A 41 -7.75 -17.47 1.06
C SER A 41 -7.32 -16.75 2.34
N LEU A 42 -7.92 -15.58 2.59
CA LEU A 42 -7.67 -14.78 3.80
C LEU A 42 -8.62 -15.17 4.92
N ASP A 43 -8.15 -15.03 6.16
CA ASP A 43 -8.99 -15.14 7.35
C ASP A 43 -9.88 -13.90 7.49
N THR A 44 -11.20 -14.08 7.36
CA THR A 44 -12.20 -13.00 7.40
C THR A 44 -12.11 -12.16 8.68
N SER A 45 -11.78 -12.78 9.82
CA SER A 45 -11.61 -12.06 11.09
C SER A 45 -10.40 -11.11 11.04
N CYS A 46 -9.28 -11.55 10.45
CA CYS A 46 -8.13 -10.66 10.28
C CYS A 46 -8.48 -9.48 9.36
N VAL A 47 -9.20 -9.73 8.27
CA VAL A 47 -9.59 -8.66 7.33
C VAL A 47 -10.47 -7.62 8.01
N LYS A 48 -11.44 -8.04 8.82
CA LYS A 48 -12.38 -7.13 9.52
C LYS A 48 -11.74 -6.36 10.67
N GLU A 49 -10.75 -6.92 11.37
CA GLU A 49 -10.22 -6.36 12.62
C GLU A 49 -8.83 -5.75 12.53
N LYS A 50 -8.00 -6.17 11.55
CA LYS A 50 -6.58 -5.81 11.52
C LYS A 50 -6.29 -4.77 10.44
N ASN A 51 -5.31 -3.93 10.73
CA ASN A 51 -4.81 -2.97 9.76
C ASN A 51 -4.08 -3.69 8.60
N MET A 52 -3.99 -3.04 7.43
CA MET A 52 -3.34 -3.59 6.24
C MET A 52 -1.86 -3.93 6.42
N GLN A 53 -1.21 -3.27 7.37
CA GLN A 53 0.19 -3.52 7.77
C GLN A 53 0.41 -4.90 8.37
N LYS A 54 -0.66 -5.56 8.85
CA LYS A 54 -0.54 -6.91 9.39
C LYS A 54 -0.39 -7.88 8.22
N ASN A 55 0.58 -8.79 8.33
CA ASN A 55 0.88 -9.78 7.30
C ASN A 55 -0.32 -10.59 6.80
N CYS A 56 -1.37 -10.75 7.62
CA CYS A 56 -2.59 -11.45 7.23
C CYS A 56 -3.48 -10.68 6.24
N ASN A 57 -3.24 -9.38 6.03
CA ASN A 57 -3.93 -8.52 5.07
C ASN A 57 -3.03 -8.07 3.90
N ALA A 58 -1.83 -8.63 3.76
CA ALA A 58 -0.87 -8.25 2.71
C ALA A 58 -1.09 -8.99 1.37
N PHE A 59 -2.34 -9.10 0.91
CA PHE A 59 -2.68 -9.99 -0.21
C PHE A 59 -2.11 -9.50 -1.55
N GLU A 60 -2.02 -8.19 -1.79
CA GLU A 60 -1.45 -7.62 -3.03
C GLU A 60 0.02 -8.02 -3.15
N GLY A 61 0.80 -7.85 -2.08
CA GLY A 61 2.19 -8.25 -2.04
C GLY A 61 2.38 -9.74 -2.32
N TRP A 62 1.59 -10.61 -1.67
CA TRP A 62 1.66 -12.05 -1.94
C TRP A 62 1.16 -12.45 -3.33
N SER A 63 0.14 -11.77 -3.86
CA SER A 63 -0.38 -12.00 -5.20
C SER A 63 0.68 -11.69 -6.26
N ILE A 64 1.34 -10.54 -6.14
CA ILE A 64 2.45 -10.14 -7.03
C ILE A 64 3.60 -11.12 -6.91
N ILE A 65 3.98 -11.55 -5.70
CA ILE A 65 5.06 -12.53 -5.48
C ILE A 65 4.75 -13.87 -6.17
N ILE A 66 3.52 -14.37 -6.01
CA ILE A 66 3.11 -15.64 -6.62
C ILE A 66 3.09 -15.51 -8.15
N TYR A 67 2.43 -14.48 -8.66
CA TYR A 67 2.33 -14.23 -10.10
C TYR A 67 3.72 -14.07 -10.74
N THR A 68 4.60 -13.28 -10.13
CA THR A 68 5.97 -13.05 -10.61
C THR A 68 6.75 -14.35 -10.76
N ALA A 69 6.60 -15.28 -9.83
CA ALA A 69 7.30 -16.56 -9.87
C ALA A 69 6.75 -17.52 -10.93
N LEU A 70 5.45 -17.42 -11.24
CA LEU A 70 4.75 -18.38 -12.10
C LEU A 70 4.60 -17.91 -13.55
N LYS A 71 4.55 -16.59 -13.81
CA LYS A 71 4.24 -16.03 -15.15
C LYS A 71 5.18 -16.47 -16.28
N SER A 72 6.40 -16.92 -15.97
CA SER A 72 7.34 -17.44 -16.97
C SER A 72 7.26 -18.95 -17.17
N GLN A 73 6.42 -19.65 -16.40
CA GLN A 73 6.31 -21.12 -16.38
C GLN A 73 5.01 -21.62 -17.01
N TYR A 74 4.01 -20.75 -17.16
CA TYR A 74 2.69 -21.07 -17.67
C TYR A 74 2.29 -20.07 -18.75
N GLU A 75 1.47 -20.53 -19.70
CA GLU A 75 0.85 -19.65 -20.70
C GLU A 75 -0.14 -18.69 -20.01
N GLU A 76 -0.89 -19.20 -19.02
CA GLU A 76 -1.81 -18.40 -18.24
C GLU A 76 -1.63 -18.64 -16.73
N VAL A 77 -1.59 -17.55 -15.97
CA VAL A 77 -1.54 -17.56 -14.51
C VAL A 77 -2.68 -16.72 -14.00
N THR A 78 -3.55 -17.33 -13.18
CA THR A 78 -4.59 -16.61 -12.45
C THR A 78 -4.29 -16.65 -10.96
N VAL A 79 -4.34 -15.50 -10.30
CA VAL A 79 -4.36 -15.42 -8.82
C VAL A 79 -5.76 -15.00 -8.39
N LYS A 80 -6.47 -15.88 -7.70
CA LYS A 80 -7.83 -15.65 -7.22
C LYS A 80 -7.81 -15.34 -5.73
N LEU A 81 -8.37 -14.21 -5.33
CA LEU A 81 -8.55 -13.86 -3.92
C LEU A 81 -9.87 -14.43 -3.40
N CYS A 82 -9.80 -15.10 -2.26
CA CYS A 82 -10.90 -15.75 -1.57
C CYS A 82 -10.89 -15.40 -0.08
N LEU A 83 -11.99 -15.73 0.61
CA LEU A 83 -12.09 -15.68 2.06
C LEU A 83 -12.25 -17.09 2.62
N LYS A 84 -11.70 -17.33 3.80
CA LYS A 84 -11.98 -18.53 4.59
C LYS A 84 -13.31 -18.31 5.30
N GLU A 85 -14.29 -19.14 4.97
CA GLU A 85 -15.64 -19.29 5.52
C GLU A 85 -16.30 -18.01 6.09
N ASN A 86 -17.45 -17.71 5.51
CA ASN A 86 -18.30 -16.59 5.83
C ASN A 86 -18.79 -16.70 7.29
N THR A 87 -18.27 -15.83 8.16
CA THR A 87 -18.88 -15.57 9.45
C THR A 87 -19.25 -14.10 9.53
N ASP A 88 -20.56 -13.94 9.37
CA ASP A 88 -21.39 -12.86 9.87
C ASP A 88 -21.52 -11.60 9.00
N SER A 89 -22.77 -11.33 8.64
CA SER A 89 -23.37 -10.11 8.05
C SER A 89 -23.29 -8.89 8.99
N GLY A 90 -22.34 -8.89 9.91
CA GLY A 90 -22.12 -7.81 10.85
C GLY A 90 -21.82 -6.49 10.14
N LYS A 91 -21.99 -5.39 10.88
CA LYS A 91 -21.70 -4.04 10.39
C LYS A 91 -20.33 -3.97 9.73
N THR A 92 -20.28 -3.50 8.48
CA THR A 92 -19.02 -3.23 7.75
C THR A 92 -18.08 -2.39 8.63
N THR A 93 -16.91 -2.93 8.94
CA THR A 93 -15.87 -2.22 9.69
C THR A 93 -15.07 -1.31 8.77
N GLU A 94 -14.39 -0.31 9.34
CA GLU A 94 -13.52 0.59 8.58
C GLU A 94 -12.39 -0.19 7.84
N HIS A 95 -11.92 -1.28 8.44
CA HIS A 95 -10.90 -2.15 7.85
C HIS A 95 -11.47 -3.00 6.71
N TRP A 96 -12.69 -3.51 6.86
CA TRP A 96 -13.40 -4.24 5.80
C TRP A 96 -13.60 -3.35 4.57
N ALA A 97 -14.18 -2.16 4.75
CA ALA A 97 -14.37 -1.18 3.68
C ALA A 97 -13.06 -0.89 2.92
N ARG A 98 -11.97 -0.63 3.65
CA ARG A 98 -10.67 -0.37 3.03
C ARG A 98 -10.10 -1.61 2.31
N PHE A 99 -10.31 -2.80 2.85
CA PHE A 99 -9.95 -4.04 2.16
C PHE A 99 -10.72 -4.19 0.85
N LEU A 100 -12.03 -3.94 0.85
CA LEU A 100 -12.84 -4.05 -0.36
C LEU A 100 -12.38 -3.06 -1.44
N TYR A 101 -12.15 -1.81 -1.06
CA TYR A 101 -11.57 -0.79 -1.93
C TYR A 101 -10.28 -1.26 -2.61
N ARG A 102 -9.36 -1.83 -1.83
CA ARG A 102 -8.10 -2.34 -2.37
C ARG A 102 -8.28 -3.54 -3.28
N ALA A 103 -9.13 -4.49 -2.89
CA ALA A 103 -9.42 -5.67 -3.69
C ALA A 103 -10.02 -5.29 -5.05
N GLN A 104 -10.91 -4.31 -5.07
CA GLN A 104 -11.48 -3.73 -6.29
C GLN A 104 -10.40 -3.06 -7.15
N ARG A 105 -9.62 -2.12 -6.60
CA ARG A 105 -8.58 -1.43 -7.37
C ARG A 105 -7.53 -2.40 -7.92
N PHE A 106 -7.19 -3.44 -7.16
CA PHE A 106 -6.23 -4.45 -7.58
C PHE A 106 -6.78 -5.33 -8.72
N SER A 107 -8.06 -5.72 -8.67
CA SER A 107 -8.70 -6.49 -9.76
C SER A 107 -8.91 -5.68 -11.02
N GLU A 108 -9.12 -4.36 -10.91
CA GLU A 108 -9.21 -3.45 -12.05
C GLU A 108 -7.84 -3.25 -12.75
N GLN A 109 -6.74 -3.25 -12.00
CA GLN A 109 -5.40 -3.00 -12.53
C GLN A 109 -4.72 -4.26 -13.11
N TYR A 110 -5.00 -5.43 -12.56
CA TYR A 110 -4.27 -6.65 -12.93
C TYR A 110 -5.21 -7.70 -13.51
N VAL A 111 -5.20 -7.85 -14.84
CA VAL A 111 -6.08 -8.79 -15.57
C VAL A 111 -5.96 -10.25 -15.12
N TRP A 112 -4.77 -10.63 -14.63
CA TRP A 112 -4.45 -11.96 -14.10
C TRP A 112 -4.95 -12.19 -12.67
N PHE A 113 -5.45 -11.16 -12.01
CA PHE A 113 -6.02 -11.26 -10.67
C PHE A 113 -7.54 -11.30 -10.73
N LYS A 114 -8.16 -12.17 -9.94
CA LYS A 114 -9.62 -12.35 -9.88
C LYS A 114 -10.10 -12.35 -8.44
N LEU A 115 -11.31 -11.86 -8.23
CA LEU A 115 -12.02 -11.98 -6.97
C LEU A 115 -12.89 -13.23 -6.99
N SER A 116 -13.11 -13.86 -5.83
CA SER A 116 -14.15 -14.87 -5.65
C SER A 116 -15.54 -14.25 -5.82
N ASP A 117 -16.54 -15.09 -6.10
CA ASP A 117 -17.93 -14.65 -6.26
C ASP A 117 -18.43 -13.94 -4.99
N GLU A 118 -18.07 -14.47 -3.81
CA GLU A 118 -18.37 -13.85 -2.51
C GLU A 118 -17.83 -12.42 -2.40
N LEU A 119 -16.60 -12.17 -2.84
CA LEU A 119 -16.01 -10.84 -2.83
C LEU A 119 -16.65 -9.91 -3.85
N ASN A 120 -17.04 -10.42 -5.02
CA ASN A 120 -17.79 -9.64 -6.02
C ASN A 120 -19.12 -9.17 -5.44
N THR A 121 -19.88 -10.05 -4.77
CA THR A 121 -21.11 -9.66 -4.06
C THR A 121 -20.83 -8.58 -3.01
N GLY A 122 -19.77 -8.74 -2.22
CA GLY A 122 -19.36 -7.72 -1.24
C GLY A 122 -19.02 -6.36 -1.85
N MET A 123 -18.47 -6.30 -3.07
CA MET A 123 -18.22 -5.04 -3.79
C MET A 123 -19.51 -4.32 -4.17
N GLU A 124 -20.51 -5.07 -4.64
CA GLU A 124 -21.80 -4.50 -5.07
C GLU A 124 -22.51 -3.78 -3.92
N GLU A 125 -22.37 -4.30 -2.70
CA GLU A 125 -22.89 -3.67 -1.49
C GLU A 125 -22.08 -2.44 -1.05
N PHE A 126 -20.77 -2.42 -1.28
CA PHE A 126 -19.86 -1.38 -0.79
C PHE A 126 -20.03 -0.02 -1.49
N LYS A 127 -20.61 0.03 -2.71
CA LYS A 127 -21.00 1.25 -3.47
C LYS A 127 -20.03 2.44 -3.34
N PHE A 128 -18.73 2.20 -3.49
CA PHE A 128 -17.69 3.24 -3.43
C PHE A 128 -17.76 4.28 -4.57
N ASN A 129 -18.60 4.04 -5.60
CA ASN A 129 -18.57 4.76 -6.87
C ASN A 129 -19.47 6.01 -6.91
N GLU A 130 -20.14 6.35 -5.81
CA GLU A 130 -21.01 7.53 -5.76
C GLU A 130 -20.16 8.81 -5.60
N LYS A 131 -19.73 9.39 -6.73
CA LYS A 131 -18.92 10.62 -6.78
C LYS A 131 -19.56 11.73 -5.92
N GLY A 132 -18.71 12.44 -5.18
CA GLY A 132 -19.12 13.61 -4.39
C GLY A 132 -19.76 13.28 -3.03
N GLN A 133 -19.88 12.01 -2.65
CA GLN A 133 -20.39 11.64 -1.32
C GLN A 133 -19.31 11.47 -0.25
N TYR A 134 -18.05 11.41 -0.67
CA TYR A 134 -16.96 11.03 0.21
C TYR A 134 -15.94 12.17 0.36
N LEU A 135 -15.44 12.31 1.58
CA LEU A 135 -14.48 13.34 1.97
C LEU A 135 -13.23 12.69 2.58
N ASN A 136 -12.05 13.15 2.15
CA ASN A 136 -10.80 12.88 2.86
C ASN A 136 -10.65 13.83 4.05
N ASN A 137 -10.13 13.33 5.18
CA ASN A 137 -9.80 14.21 6.29
C ASN A 137 -8.54 15.04 6.04
N ILE A 138 -8.46 16.19 6.69
CA ILE A 138 -7.27 17.04 6.71
C ILE A 138 -6.48 16.86 8.01
N PRO A 139 -5.17 17.16 8.01
CA PRO A 139 -4.40 17.27 9.24
C PRO A 139 -5.03 18.27 10.19
N GLN A 140 -5.15 17.91 11.47
CA GLN A 140 -5.67 18.80 12.52
C GLN A 140 -4.56 19.41 13.40
N ASN A 141 -3.38 18.76 13.40
CA ASN A 141 -2.20 19.07 14.20
C ASN A 141 -0.93 18.77 13.37
N ASP A 142 0.23 19.22 13.83
CA ASP A 142 1.53 18.88 13.25
C ASP A 142 1.82 17.38 13.21
N ALA A 143 2.76 16.99 12.34
CA ALA A 143 3.25 15.61 12.28
C ALA A 143 3.84 15.23 13.65
N GLY A 144 3.36 14.14 14.22
CA GLY A 144 3.74 13.73 15.57
C GLY A 144 4.97 12.83 15.55
N ILE A 145 5.98 13.16 16.35
CA ILE A 145 7.06 12.23 16.73
C ILE A 145 6.56 11.47 17.97
N LYS A 146 6.23 10.18 17.82
CA LYS A 146 5.79 9.35 18.94
C LYS A 146 6.90 8.40 19.35
N ASP A 147 7.25 8.47 20.64
CA ASP A 147 8.21 7.65 21.38
C ASP A 147 9.67 7.68 20.87
N LYS A 148 10.61 7.78 21.81
CA LYS A 148 12.07 7.77 21.58
C LYS A 148 12.60 6.47 20.93
N HIS A 149 11.75 5.49 20.64
CA HIS A 149 12.13 4.19 20.08
C HIS A 149 11.39 3.80 18.80
N ASN A 150 10.62 4.71 18.21
CA ASN A 150 10.03 4.48 16.89
C ASN A 150 10.98 4.96 15.78
N TYR A 151 11.94 4.11 15.41
CA TYR A 151 12.94 4.41 14.39
C TYR A 151 12.34 4.83 13.04
N GLU A 152 11.17 4.31 12.68
CA GLU A 152 10.47 4.68 11.45
C GLU A 152 10.04 6.14 11.48
N ASN A 153 9.45 6.59 12.60
CA ASN A 153 9.01 7.98 12.75
C ASN A 153 10.20 8.98 12.84
N ILE A 154 11.31 8.57 13.46
CA ILE A 154 12.54 9.38 13.49
C ILE A 154 13.13 9.49 12.07
N THR A 155 13.17 8.37 11.32
CA THR A 155 13.67 8.34 9.94
C THR A 155 12.78 9.17 9.03
N GLU A 156 11.46 9.08 9.18
CA GLU A 156 10.48 9.91 8.48
C GLU A 156 10.72 11.41 8.75
N ALA A 157 11.05 11.79 9.99
CA ALA A 157 11.42 13.17 10.35
C ALA A 157 12.68 13.64 9.63
N LEU A 158 13.73 12.83 9.66
CA LEU A 158 14.99 13.12 9.01
C LEU A 158 14.83 13.27 7.50
N PHE A 159 13.99 12.46 6.86
CA PHE A 159 13.79 12.50 5.41
C PHE A 159 12.97 13.68 4.93
N ALA A 160 12.11 14.25 5.77
CA ALA A 160 11.40 15.48 5.43
C ALA A 160 12.23 16.75 5.69
N GLU A 161 13.25 16.67 6.55
CA GLU A 161 14.16 17.76 6.82
C GLU A 161 15.23 17.87 5.73
N GLY A 162 15.34 19.07 5.12
CA GLY A 162 16.41 19.38 4.17
C GLY A 162 16.31 18.61 2.85
N THR A 163 17.45 18.10 2.37
CA THR A 163 17.59 17.39 1.08
C THR A 163 17.77 15.89 1.23
N LEU A 164 17.77 15.33 2.44
CA LEU A 164 18.25 13.96 2.69
C LEU A 164 17.52 12.88 1.86
N LEU A 165 16.19 12.93 1.79
CA LEU A 165 15.44 12.01 0.93
C LEU A 165 15.83 12.15 -0.54
N LYS A 166 15.99 13.40 -1.01
CA LYS A 166 16.48 13.68 -2.36
C LYS A 166 17.87 13.10 -2.54
N ASP A 167 18.79 13.31 -1.61
CA ASP A 167 20.18 12.84 -1.77
C ASP A 167 20.27 11.31 -1.80
N ILE A 168 19.42 10.63 -1.02
CA ILE A 168 19.33 9.16 -1.01
C ILE A 168 18.76 8.65 -2.34
N ILE A 169 17.67 9.25 -2.82
CA ILE A 169 16.86 8.70 -3.92
C ILE A 169 17.27 9.29 -5.29
N HIS A 170 17.91 10.45 -5.34
CA HIS A 170 18.40 11.09 -6.56
C HIS A 170 19.44 10.21 -7.26
N ASN A 171 20.25 9.46 -6.51
CA ASN A 171 21.20 8.52 -7.12
C ASN A 171 20.51 7.45 -7.98
N GLU A 172 19.23 7.16 -7.68
CA GLU A 172 18.41 6.20 -8.42
C GLU A 172 17.53 6.88 -9.50
N ASN A 173 17.51 8.21 -9.57
CA ASN A 173 16.64 9.00 -10.46
C ASN A 173 15.12 8.71 -10.36
N ILE A 174 14.65 8.13 -9.25
CA ILE A 174 13.22 7.78 -9.07
C ILE A 174 12.40 8.88 -8.35
N PHE A 175 13.07 9.86 -7.71
CA PHE A 175 12.41 10.96 -7.00
C PHE A 175 12.93 12.31 -7.45
N ASN A 176 12.01 13.22 -7.74
CA ASN A 176 12.31 14.59 -8.13
C ASN A 176 11.32 15.59 -7.48
N GLY A 177 10.69 15.23 -6.36
CA GLY A 177 9.72 16.11 -5.71
C GLY A 177 10.32 17.44 -5.25
N GLU A 178 9.46 18.45 -5.06
CA GLU A 178 9.81 19.76 -4.52
C GLU A 178 10.11 19.65 -3.00
N LYS A 179 9.23 20.12 -2.12
CA LYS A 179 9.40 19.94 -0.67
C LYS A 179 8.83 18.58 -0.26
N VAL A 180 9.48 17.92 0.70
CA VAL A 180 9.01 16.65 1.28
C VAL A 180 8.18 16.95 2.51
N TYR A 181 7.00 16.34 2.56
CA TYR A 181 6.04 16.46 3.65
C TYR A 181 5.78 15.09 4.26
N ARG A 182 5.16 15.09 5.44
CA ARG A 182 5.01 13.89 6.27
C ARG A 182 3.57 13.65 6.67
N GLN A 183 3.23 12.38 6.87
CA GLN A 183 1.97 11.94 7.48
C GLN A 183 0.73 12.56 6.82
N LEU A 184 0.57 12.35 5.52
CA LEU A 184 -0.63 12.80 4.79
C LEU A 184 -1.83 11.92 5.16
N PRO A 185 -2.91 12.45 5.77
CA PRO A 185 -4.03 11.62 6.19
C PRO A 185 -4.77 10.99 5.02
N VAL A 186 -5.17 9.73 5.21
CA VAL A 186 -5.92 8.92 4.22
C VAL A 186 -7.19 8.31 4.83
N GLY A 187 -7.84 9.08 5.69
CA GLY A 187 -9.12 8.71 6.29
C GLY A 187 -10.27 9.15 5.41
N LEU A 188 -11.19 8.23 5.13
CA LEU A 188 -12.34 8.49 4.27
C LEU A 188 -13.64 8.52 5.07
N PHE A 189 -14.51 9.47 4.73
CA PHE A 189 -15.76 9.73 5.43
C PHE A 189 -16.91 9.91 4.43
N LYS A 190 -18.11 9.47 4.78
CA LYS A 190 -19.32 9.69 3.97
C LYS A 190 -20.08 10.93 4.44
N GLY A 191 -20.28 11.91 3.57
CA GLY A 191 -21.04 13.13 3.82
C GLY A 191 -20.29 14.19 4.65
N SER A 192 -19.87 13.88 5.87
CA SER A 192 -19.09 14.82 6.73
C SER A 192 -18.01 14.11 7.53
N VAL A 193 -16.92 14.84 7.84
CA VAL A 193 -15.76 14.31 8.60
C VAL A 193 -16.10 14.18 10.08
N LYS A 194 -16.86 13.13 10.43
CA LYS A 194 -17.27 12.77 11.79
C LYS A 194 -17.03 11.29 12.07
N LYS A 195 -16.85 10.92 13.34
CA LYS A 195 -16.49 9.55 13.73
C LYS A 195 -17.51 8.52 13.23
N GLU A 196 -18.79 8.83 13.33
CA GLU A 196 -19.92 8.00 12.91
C GLU A 196 -20.00 7.79 11.38
N ASN A 197 -19.41 8.70 10.61
CA ASN A 197 -19.43 8.71 9.15
C ASN A 197 -18.17 8.07 8.55
N ARG A 198 -17.31 7.50 9.38
CA ARG A 198 -16.02 6.98 8.95
C ARG A 198 -16.19 5.72 8.12
N VAL A 199 -15.57 5.73 6.95
CA VAL A 199 -15.53 4.61 6.00
C VAL A 199 -14.18 3.91 6.08
N PHE A 200 -13.07 4.66 6.11
CA PHE A 200 -11.72 4.12 6.33
C PHE A 200 -11.13 4.63 7.64
N PRO A 201 -10.20 3.89 8.27
CA PRO A 201 -9.52 4.38 9.46
C PRO A 201 -8.83 5.73 9.22
N SER A 202 -8.85 6.64 10.19
CA SER A 202 -8.38 8.03 9.98
C SER A 202 -7.37 8.55 11.01
N SER A 203 -7.37 8.05 12.25
CA SER A 203 -6.58 8.64 13.33
C SER A 203 -5.08 8.27 13.32
N LYS A 204 -4.72 7.19 12.62
CA LYS A 204 -3.34 6.69 12.49
C LYS A 204 -3.04 6.17 11.08
N SER A 205 -3.84 6.60 10.10
CA SER A 205 -3.69 6.18 8.71
C SER A 205 -3.24 7.38 7.92
N ALA A 206 -1.97 7.36 7.54
CA ALA A 206 -1.33 8.41 6.82
C ALA A 206 -0.25 7.83 5.89
N ILE A 207 0.01 8.51 4.79
CA ILE A 207 1.19 8.28 3.95
C ILE A 207 2.40 8.84 4.70
N ASP A 208 3.45 8.04 4.82
CA ASP A 208 4.66 8.40 5.59
C ASP A 208 5.31 9.67 5.06
N LEU A 209 5.70 9.68 3.78
CA LEU A 209 6.24 10.86 3.11
C LEU A 209 5.55 11.11 1.77
N TRP A 210 5.44 12.37 1.39
CA TRP A 210 4.90 12.75 0.11
C TRP A 210 5.51 14.04 -0.41
N SER A 211 5.41 14.24 -1.71
CA SER A 211 5.86 15.44 -2.41
C SER A 211 5.14 15.56 -3.74
N TRP A 212 5.45 16.59 -4.52
CA TRP A 212 4.98 16.72 -5.89
C TRP A 212 6.00 17.48 -6.70
N LYS A 213 5.89 17.36 -8.03
CA LYS A 213 6.54 18.25 -8.99
C LYS A 213 5.74 18.26 -10.28
N LYS A 214 5.42 19.46 -10.77
CA LYS A 214 4.57 19.65 -11.96
C LYS A 214 3.27 18.84 -11.80
N ASP A 215 3.01 17.93 -12.72
CA ASP A 215 1.82 17.07 -12.82
C ASP A 215 1.94 15.74 -12.05
N THR A 216 3.06 15.50 -11.37
CA THR A 216 3.36 14.22 -10.70
C THR A 216 3.32 14.39 -9.18
N PHE A 217 2.49 13.57 -8.53
CA PHE A 217 2.42 13.44 -7.08
C PHE A 217 3.26 12.23 -6.64
N TYR A 218 4.10 12.40 -5.62
CA TYR A 218 4.96 11.34 -5.10
C TYR A 218 4.44 10.89 -3.74
N VAL A 219 4.26 9.58 -3.60
CA VAL A 219 3.90 8.90 -2.36
C VAL A 219 5.08 8.01 -2.00
N VAL A 220 5.56 8.08 -0.76
CA VAL A 220 6.63 7.20 -0.27
C VAL A 220 6.13 6.45 0.93
N GLU A 221 6.25 5.12 0.86
CA GLU A 221 6.07 4.25 2.00
C GLU A 221 7.43 3.88 2.57
N LEU A 222 7.63 4.14 3.86
CA LEU A 222 8.90 3.95 4.54
C LEU A 222 8.84 2.72 5.44
N LYS A 223 9.90 1.90 5.42
CA LYS A 223 10.14 0.87 6.42
C LYS A 223 11.51 1.03 7.05
N THR A 224 11.54 0.92 8.39
CA THR A 224 12.79 0.94 9.15
C THR A 224 12.85 -0.27 10.06
N LEU A 225 13.86 -1.15 9.87
CA LEU A 225 14.01 -2.40 10.60
C LEU A 225 12.78 -3.31 10.53
N ASN A 226 12.00 -3.18 9.45
CA ASN A 226 10.72 -3.86 9.28
C ASN A 226 10.58 -4.47 7.87
N PRO A 227 11.33 -5.56 7.57
CA PRO A 227 11.43 -6.12 6.23
C PRO A 227 10.22 -7.01 5.88
N MET A 228 9.01 -6.47 5.97
CA MET A 228 7.76 -7.18 5.64
C MET A 228 7.36 -6.95 4.18
N VAL A 229 6.75 -7.96 3.56
CA VAL A 229 6.16 -7.87 2.20
C VAL A 229 5.02 -6.83 2.15
N GLY A 230 4.43 -6.50 3.30
CA GLY A 230 3.34 -5.54 3.43
C GLY A 230 3.61 -4.16 2.82
N ILE A 231 4.88 -3.77 2.61
CA ILE A 231 5.22 -2.50 1.95
C ILE A 231 4.60 -2.37 0.55
N ILE A 232 4.51 -3.47 -0.22
CA ILE A 232 3.83 -3.48 -1.53
C ILE A 232 2.34 -3.15 -1.35
N THR A 233 1.73 -3.77 -0.36
CA THR A 233 0.31 -3.61 -0.06
C THR A 233 -0.01 -2.18 0.40
N GLU A 234 0.87 -1.56 1.19
CA GLU A 234 0.70 -0.20 1.67
C GLU A 234 0.88 0.81 0.53
N ILE A 235 1.97 0.73 -0.24
CA ILE A 235 2.18 1.65 -1.36
C ILE A 235 1.09 1.51 -2.43
N PHE A 236 0.61 0.29 -2.69
CA PHE A 236 -0.49 0.04 -3.62
C PHE A 236 -1.76 0.79 -3.19
N PHE A 237 -2.11 0.70 -1.90
CA PHE A 237 -3.28 1.39 -1.35
C PHE A 237 -3.11 2.90 -1.48
N TYR A 238 -1.99 3.45 -1.05
CA TYR A 238 -1.78 4.90 -1.05
C TYR A 238 -1.76 5.50 -2.46
N VAL A 239 -1.09 4.85 -3.42
CA VAL A 239 -1.06 5.32 -4.80
C VAL A 239 -2.46 5.35 -5.41
N ASN A 240 -3.24 4.29 -5.24
CA ASN A 240 -4.62 4.28 -5.74
C ASN A 240 -5.51 5.28 -5.00
N TYR A 241 -5.36 5.41 -3.68
CA TYR A 241 -6.09 6.40 -2.88
C TYR A 241 -5.83 7.83 -3.38
N MET A 242 -4.57 8.17 -3.63
CA MET A 242 -4.21 9.50 -4.13
C MET A 242 -4.63 9.70 -5.58
N ARG A 243 -4.59 8.67 -6.44
CA ARG A 243 -5.15 8.74 -7.79
C ARG A 243 -6.64 9.06 -7.76
N ASP A 244 -7.38 8.35 -6.91
CA ASP A 244 -8.82 8.54 -6.78
C ASP A 244 -9.19 9.91 -6.21
N LEU A 245 -8.36 10.43 -5.30
CA LEU A 245 -8.54 11.76 -4.72
C LEU A 245 -8.17 12.89 -5.68
N LEU A 246 -7.02 12.79 -6.35
CA LEU A 246 -6.39 13.90 -7.05
C LEU A 246 -6.69 13.92 -8.55
N ILE A 247 -6.82 12.74 -9.17
CA ILE A 247 -6.98 12.57 -10.61
C ILE A 247 -8.45 12.29 -10.94
N GLU A 248 -9.01 11.20 -10.42
CA GLU A 248 -10.40 10.81 -10.73
C GLU A 248 -11.45 11.63 -9.98
N LYS A 249 -11.04 12.18 -8.85
CA LYS A 249 -11.86 12.97 -7.91
C LYS A 249 -13.14 12.21 -7.54
N THR A 250 -13.02 10.91 -7.25
CA THR A 250 -14.14 10.08 -6.78
C THR A 250 -14.58 10.52 -5.38
N PHE A 251 -13.64 10.99 -4.58
CA PHE A 251 -13.85 11.68 -3.32
C PHE A 251 -13.08 13.00 -3.31
N THR A 252 -13.46 13.91 -2.42
CA THR A 252 -12.93 15.28 -2.40
C THR A 252 -12.24 15.58 -1.09
N LEU A 253 -11.42 16.63 -1.10
CA LEU A 253 -10.76 17.11 0.09
C LEU A 253 -11.77 17.85 0.97
N ASN A 254 -11.74 17.58 2.28
CA ASN A 254 -12.48 18.42 3.21
C ASN A 254 -11.79 19.78 3.34
N HIS A 255 -12.36 20.82 2.74
CA HIS A 255 -11.83 22.19 2.82
C HIS A 255 -12.23 22.90 4.11
N GLU A 256 -13.14 22.33 4.91
CA GLU A 256 -13.57 22.92 6.17
C GLU A 256 -12.45 22.83 7.21
N ASN A 257 -11.96 24.00 7.67
CA ASN A 257 -11.01 24.18 8.76
C ASN A 257 -9.52 23.89 8.44
N SER A 258 -9.05 24.14 7.22
CA SER A 258 -7.60 24.15 6.95
C SER A 258 -6.93 25.26 7.77
N LYS A 259 -6.02 24.87 8.69
CA LYS A 259 -5.15 25.82 9.42
C LYS A 259 -3.95 26.22 8.55
N GLU A 260 -3.26 27.28 8.95
CA GLU A 260 -2.05 27.80 8.29
C GLU A 260 -0.91 26.76 8.19
N GLU A 261 -0.82 25.82 9.15
CA GLU A 261 0.10 24.69 9.14
C GLU A 261 -0.64 23.37 8.86
N ASP A 262 -0.79 23.05 7.58
CA ASP A 262 -1.57 21.90 7.11
C ASP A 262 -0.69 20.73 6.62
N ARG A 263 0.58 20.69 7.02
CA ARG A 263 1.56 19.70 6.52
C ARG A 263 1.70 19.70 5.00
N GLY A 264 1.50 20.85 4.34
CA GLY A 264 1.67 21.03 2.90
C GLY A 264 0.40 20.87 2.09
N TYR A 265 -0.73 20.57 2.72
CA TYR A 265 -2.01 20.26 2.10
C TYR A 265 -2.49 21.32 1.10
N SER A 266 -2.27 22.60 1.38
CA SER A 266 -2.68 23.72 0.52
C SER A 266 -2.07 23.60 -0.87
N ASN A 267 -0.84 23.09 -0.96
CA ASN A 267 -0.17 22.86 -2.23
C ASN A 267 -0.87 21.78 -3.07
N ILE A 268 -1.59 20.84 -2.46
CA ILE A 268 -2.41 19.86 -3.20
C ILE A 268 -3.54 20.58 -3.93
N LEU A 269 -4.13 21.62 -3.30
CA LEU A 269 -5.25 22.37 -3.86
C LEU A 269 -4.84 23.29 -5.01
N GLU A 270 -3.61 23.80 -4.96
CA GLU A 270 -3.06 24.73 -5.94
C GLU A 270 -2.53 24.05 -7.20
N ASN A 271 -2.42 22.71 -7.19
CA ASN A 271 -1.83 21.94 -8.29
C ASN A 271 -2.85 20.99 -8.92
N THR A 272 -2.61 20.62 -10.17
CA THR A 272 -3.36 19.59 -10.87
C THR A 272 -2.41 18.45 -11.20
N PHE A 273 -2.79 17.24 -10.79
CA PHE A 273 -1.98 16.05 -10.98
C PHE A 273 -2.59 15.15 -12.04
N THR A 274 -1.74 14.54 -12.85
CA THR A 274 -2.12 13.52 -13.84
C THR A 274 -1.33 12.22 -13.66
N LYS A 275 -0.39 12.19 -12.71
CA LYS A 275 0.45 11.03 -12.41
C LYS A 275 0.66 10.88 -10.91
N ILE A 276 0.66 9.65 -10.45
CA ILE A 276 1.07 9.27 -9.09
C ILE A 276 2.27 8.33 -9.19
N ASN A 277 3.38 8.68 -8.55
CA ASN A 277 4.52 7.79 -8.39
C ASN A 277 4.60 7.27 -6.95
N GLY A 278 4.57 5.95 -6.77
CA GLY A 278 4.69 5.28 -5.48
C GLY A 278 6.09 4.72 -5.26
N ILE A 279 6.74 5.11 -4.19
CA ILE A 279 8.11 4.69 -3.87
C ILE A 279 8.10 3.83 -2.60
N MET A 280 8.58 2.60 -2.72
CA MET A 280 8.88 1.73 -1.59
C MET A 280 10.30 2.06 -1.10
N LEU A 281 10.44 2.57 0.11
CA LEU A 281 11.72 2.96 0.69
C LEU A 281 12.00 2.15 1.97
N ALA A 282 13.10 1.41 2.01
CA ALA A 282 13.45 0.65 3.22
C ALA A 282 14.96 0.60 3.49
N ASP A 283 15.34 0.48 4.76
CA ASP A 283 16.73 0.15 5.13
C ASP A 283 17.05 -1.31 4.74
N LYS A 284 16.05 -2.17 4.87
CA LYS A 284 16.14 -3.58 4.52
C LYS A 284 14.78 -4.07 4.03
N PHE A 285 14.78 -4.65 2.85
CA PHE A 285 13.59 -5.29 2.30
C PHE A 285 13.47 -6.76 2.73
N HIS A 286 12.24 -7.29 2.62
CA HIS A 286 12.02 -8.73 2.70
C HIS A 286 12.89 -9.44 1.65
N PRO A 287 13.51 -10.61 1.93
CA PRO A 287 14.44 -11.24 0.99
C PRO A 287 13.86 -11.52 -0.41
N VAL A 288 12.55 -11.77 -0.52
CA VAL A 288 11.88 -11.95 -1.83
C VAL A 288 11.91 -10.70 -2.71
N LEU A 289 11.95 -9.51 -2.10
CA LEU A 289 12.02 -8.23 -2.81
C LEU A 289 13.46 -7.93 -3.22
N VAL A 290 14.46 -8.29 -2.39
CA VAL A 290 15.87 -8.05 -2.70
C VAL A 290 16.29 -8.80 -3.97
N GLU A 291 15.99 -10.09 -4.06
CA GLU A 291 16.47 -10.95 -5.15
C GLU A 291 15.75 -10.73 -6.49
N LYS A 292 14.54 -10.16 -6.44
CA LYS A 292 13.62 -10.09 -7.59
C LYS A 292 12.93 -8.73 -7.72
N ALA A 293 13.52 -7.66 -7.17
CA ALA A 293 12.96 -6.31 -7.20
C ALA A 293 12.49 -5.91 -8.60
N ASN A 294 13.35 -6.05 -9.61
CA ASN A 294 13.04 -5.69 -11.00
C ASN A 294 11.88 -6.53 -11.58
N ASN A 295 11.81 -7.82 -11.26
CA ASN A 295 10.72 -8.67 -11.74
C ASN A 295 9.38 -8.30 -11.09
N ILE A 296 9.41 -7.97 -9.79
CA ILE A 296 8.25 -7.53 -9.00
C ILE A 296 7.78 -6.16 -9.48
N LEU A 297 8.68 -5.18 -9.61
CA LEU A 297 8.36 -3.86 -10.18
C LEU A 297 7.84 -3.96 -11.61
N SER A 298 8.41 -4.84 -12.43
CA SER A 298 7.88 -5.10 -13.77
C SER A 298 6.43 -5.61 -13.75
N VAL A 299 6.05 -6.43 -12.76
CA VAL A 299 4.64 -6.82 -12.58
C VAL A 299 3.80 -5.64 -12.10
N MET A 300 4.28 -4.90 -11.09
CA MET A 300 3.55 -3.76 -10.52
C MET A 300 3.32 -2.61 -11.52
N ASN A 301 4.26 -2.37 -12.42
CA ASN A 301 4.16 -1.34 -13.46
C ASN A 301 3.47 -1.85 -14.73
N HIS A 302 3.17 -3.14 -14.83
CA HIS A 302 2.28 -3.69 -15.84
C HIS A 302 0.85 -3.78 -15.30
N ASN A 303 0.34 -2.64 -14.83
CA ASN A 303 -0.94 -2.49 -14.11
C ASN A 303 -2.07 -1.93 -14.99
N GLY A 304 -1.88 -1.92 -16.30
CA GLY A 304 -2.88 -1.43 -17.26
C GLY A 304 -3.15 0.08 -17.20
N ARG A 305 -2.31 0.87 -16.53
CA ARG A 305 -2.45 2.32 -16.40
C ARG A 305 -1.16 3.06 -16.70
N ASP A 306 -1.30 4.23 -17.32
CA ASP A 306 -0.18 5.13 -17.62
C ASP A 306 0.00 6.24 -16.55
N ASP A 307 -0.96 6.38 -15.64
CA ASP A 307 -1.00 7.42 -14.61
C ASP A 307 -0.48 6.95 -13.23
N ILE A 308 -0.15 5.66 -13.09
CA ILE A 308 0.45 5.07 -11.90
C ILE A 308 1.79 4.43 -12.24
N HIS A 309 2.83 4.82 -11.51
CA HIS A 309 4.14 4.18 -11.54
C HIS A 309 4.59 3.80 -10.13
N TYR A 310 5.41 2.75 -10.03
CA TYR A 310 5.99 2.25 -8.80
C TYR A 310 7.51 2.11 -8.93
N ASP A 311 8.22 2.53 -7.90
CA ASP A 311 9.67 2.37 -7.77
C ASP A 311 10.06 1.79 -6.40
N ILE A 312 11.31 1.35 -6.30
CA ILE A 312 11.91 0.85 -5.06
C ILE A 312 13.27 1.53 -4.85
N ALA A 313 13.55 1.95 -3.61
CA ALA A 313 14.87 2.42 -3.21
C ALA A 313 15.22 1.92 -1.82
N SER A 314 16.52 1.84 -1.56
CA SER A 314 17.04 1.52 -0.24
C SER A 314 17.86 2.67 0.33
N TYR A 315 17.89 2.79 1.65
CA TYR A 315 18.80 3.70 2.34
C TYR A 315 19.66 2.94 3.35
N LYS A 316 20.78 3.56 3.76
CA LYS A 316 21.61 3.01 4.82
C LYS A 316 21.14 3.57 6.15
N LEU A 317 20.78 2.68 7.08
CA LEU A 317 20.42 3.06 8.43
C LEU A 317 21.69 3.39 9.23
N ASP A 318 21.85 4.64 9.65
CA ASP A 318 22.84 5.03 10.66
C ASP A 318 22.16 5.16 12.03
N ILE A 319 22.34 4.13 12.86
CA ILE A 319 21.71 4.05 14.18
C ILE A 319 22.23 5.14 15.13
N HIS A 320 23.44 5.65 14.93
CA HIS A 320 24.00 6.70 15.78
C HIS A 320 23.32 8.05 15.55
N LEU A 321 22.94 8.36 14.30
CA LEU A 321 22.14 9.54 13.99
C LEU A 321 20.73 9.46 14.58
N LEU A 322 20.16 8.26 14.68
CA LEU A 322 18.85 8.03 15.29
C LEU A 322 18.89 8.19 16.81
N GLN A 323 19.96 7.75 17.47
CA GLN A 323 20.16 7.89 18.92
C GLN A 323 20.45 9.34 19.35
N GLY A 324 21.22 10.09 18.57
CA GLY A 324 21.55 11.49 18.87
C GLY A 324 20.31 12.41 18.92
N LYS A 325 19.24 12.09 18.17
CA LYS A 325 17.97 12.83 18.20
C LYS A 325 16.99 12.33 19.27
N THR A 326 17.21 11.17 19.89
CA THR A 326 16.37 10.70 21.01
C THR A 326 16.75 11.33 22.35
N ASP A 327 17.98 11.86 22.44
CA ASP A 327 18.52 12.46 23.67
C ASP A 327 18.27 13.97 23.77
N ILE A 328 17.75 14.60 22.72
CA ILE A 328 17.34 16.01 22.71
C ILE A 328 15.82 16.07 22.93
N SER A 329 15.39 15.98 24.19
CA SER A 329 14.02 16.34 24.61
C SER A 329 14.05 17.00 25.98
#